data_AF-W2SLZ9-F1
#
_entry.id   AF-W2SLZ9-F1
#
_cell.length_a   1.000
_cell.length_b   1.000
_cell.length_c   1.000
_cell.angle_alpha   90.00
_cell.angle_beta   90.00
_cell.angle_gamma   90.00
#
_symmetry.space_group_name_H-M   'P 1'
#
loop_
_entity.id
_entity.type
_entity.pdbx_description
1 polymer ?
#
loop_
_entity_poly.entity_id
_entity_poly.type
_entity_poly.pdbx_seq_one_letter_code
_entity_poly.pdbx_strand_id
1 'polypeptide(L)'
;GATESHLVFVNASGETLGSSSSGGTNYILDGIEKTVNNIATWIREAATKNNIQLPVKGLGLGLSGAEGERDNALFVEYLQTHHGDIAEEAFLTSDSVATVAAAFEHGGIVLIAGTGSSCRVLLEDGRVFGVGGWGHVIGDGGSAFWIAIKAIRLLFDEDDGMETPHESTELIRRLLLQDLSTPFRDRGYLE
;
A
#
# COMPACT_ATOMS: atom_id res chain seq x y z
N GLY A 1 3.03 -3.43 -0.02
CA GLY A 1 2.01 -2.41 -0.36
C GLY A 1 0.64 -3.05 -0.43
N ALA A 2 -0.35 -2.34 -0.98
CA ALA A 2 -1.74 -2.84 -1.04
C ALA A 2 -1.98 -3.89 -2.14
N THR A 3 -1.27 -3.82 -3.27
CA THR A 3 -1.41 -4.74 -4.42
C THR A 3 -0.25 -5.72 -4.52
N GLU A 4 0.97 -5.23 -4.29
CA GLU A 4 2.21 -6.00 -4.36
C GLU A 4 3.07 -5.71 -3.13
N SER A 5 3.85 -6.69 -2.71
CA SER A 5 4.83 -6.60 -1.63
C SER A 5 6.16 -7.18 -2.07
N HIS A 6 7.26 -6.54 -1.66
CA HIS A 6 8.62 -6.99 -1.94
C HIS A 6 9.38 -7.27 -0.65
N LEU A 7 10.17 -8.34 -0.67
CA LEU A 7 11.07 -8.75 0.40
C LEU A 7 12.50 -8.79 -0.14
N VAL A 8 13.44 -8.26 0.65
CA VAL A 8 14.87 -8.26 0.32
C VAL A 8 15.65 -8.72 1.55
N PHE A 9 16.58 -9.65 1.37
CA PHE A 9 17.55 -10.05 2.39
C PHE A 9 18.84 -9.29 2.16
N VAL A 10 19.38 -8.66 3.20
CA VAL A 10 20.59 -7.85 3.15
C VAL A 10 21.54 -8.28 4.26
N ASN A 11 22.84 -8.31 3.98
CA ASN A 11 23.86 -8.61 5.00
C ASN A 11 24.37 -7.33 5.70
N ALA A 12 25.31 -7.49 6.64
CA ALA A 12 25.86 -6.36 7.40
C ALA A 12 26.71 -5.38 6.56
N SER A 13 27.17 -5.76 5.37
CA SER A 13 27.86 -4.86 4.43
C SER A 13 26.89 -4.13 3.48
N GLY A 14 25.57 -4.37 3.59
CA GLY A 14 24.56 -3.77 2.72
C GLY A 14 24.36 -4.51 1.40
N GLU A 15 24.94 -5.70 1.24
CA GLU A 15 24.79 -6.50 0.01
C GLU A 15 23.49 -7.29 0.04
N THR A 16 22.75 -7.24 -1.07
CA THR A 16 21.54 -8.04 -1.27
C THR A 16 21.89 -9.50 -1.49
N LEU A 17 21.41 -10.36 -0.60
CA LEU A 17 21.61 -11.82 -0.66
C LEU A 17 20.49 -12.52 -1.46
N GLY A 18 19.32 -11.89 -1.57
CA GLY A 18 18.17 -12.45 -2.28
C GLY A 18 16.92 -11.59 -2.15
N SER A 19 15.92 -11.88 -2.98
CA SER A 19 14.65 -11.15 -2.97
C SER A 19 13.47 -12.06 -3.32
N SER A 20 12.26 -11.60 -3.00
CA SER A 20 11.00 -12.24 -3.35
C SER A 20 9.89 -11.21 -3.49
N SER A 21 8.84 -11.53 -4.24
CA SER A 21 7.61 -10.73 -4.34
C SER A 21 6.41 -11.58 -3.96
N SER A 22 5.37 -10.95 -3.43
CA SER A 22 4.08 -11.56 -3.13
C SER A 22 2.95 -10.53 -3.31
N GLY A 23 1.71 -10.97 -3.10
CA GLY A 23 0.54 -10.08 -3.14
C GLY A 23 0.54 -9.02 -2.03
N GLY A 24 -0.53 -8.23 -2.00
CA GLY A 24 -0.74 -7.17 -1.01
C GLY A 24 -0.72 -7.67 0.44
N THR A 25 -0.22 -6.81 1.34
CA THR A 25 -0.06 -7.10 2.78
C THR A 25 -0.75 -6.03 3.64
N ASN A 26 -1.97 -5.65 3.26
CA ASN A 26 -2.73 -4.62 3.98
C ASN A 26 -3.56 -5.24 5.12
N TYR A 27 -3.02 -5.18 6.35
CA TYR A 27 -3.67 -5.78 7.52
C TYR A 27 -4.96 -5.05 7.94
N ILE A 28 -5.23 -3.83 7.46
CA ILE A 28 -6.52 -3.16 7.72
C ILE A 28 -7.66 -3.91 7.02
N LEU A 29 -7.39 -4.52 5.86
CA LEU A 29 -8.39 -5.26 5.10
C LEU A 29 -8.52 -6.71 5.59
N ASP A 30 -7.39 -7.36 5.87
CA ASP A 30 -7.32 -8.81 6.12
C ASP A 30 -7.25 -9.19 7.61
N GLY A 31 -6.95 -8.23 8.50
CA GLY A 31 -6.71 -8.46 9.92
C GLY A 31 -5.25 -8.86 10.23
N ILE A 32 -4.78 -8.47 11.42
CA ILE A 32 -3.38 -8.65 11.87
C ILE A 32 -2.95 -10.12 11.77
N GLU A 33 -3.70 -11.03 12.38
CA GLU A 33 -3.31 -12.44 12.49
C GLU A 33 -3.10 -13.09 11.12
N LYS A 34 -4.06 -12.90 10.20
CA LYS A 34 -4.00 -13.46 8.85
C LYS A 34 -2.81 -12.88 8.09
N THR A 35 -2.59 -11.57 8.17
CA THR A 35 -1.45 -10.93 7.49
C THR A 35 -0.12 -11.41 8.05
N VAL A 36 0.05 -11.51 9.38
CA VAL A 36 1.28 -11.99 10.00
C VAL A 36 1.59 -13.43 9.58
N ASN A 37 0.60 -14.34 9.64
CA ASN A 37 0.78 -15.74 9.25
C ASN A 37 1.23 -15.87 7.77
N ASN A 38 0.63 -15.08 6.89
CA ASN A 38 0.99 -15.06 5.47
C ASN A 38 2.42 -14.53 5.25
N ILE A 39 2.80 -13.45 5.95
CA ILE A 39 4.16 -12.89 5.87
C ILE A 39 5.20 -13.87 6.40
N ALA A 40 4.94 -14.51 7.55
CA ALA A 40 5.87 -15.48 8.12
C ALA A 40 6.08 -16.69 7.19
N THR A 41 5.00 -17.20 6.58
CA THR A 41 5.08 -18.27 5.57
C THR A 41 5.93 -17.83 4.37
N TRP A 42 5.65 -16.65 3.82
CA TRP A 42 6.38 -16.10 2.68
C TRP A 42 7.87 -15.88 2.98
N ILE A 43 8.22 -15.39 4.17
CA ILE A 43 9.62 -15.21 4.59
C ILE A 43 10.35 -16.56 4.65
N ARG A 44 9.74 -17.61 5.20
CA ARG A 44 10.36 -18.95 5.26
C ARG A 44 10.60 -19.53 3.88
N GLU A 45 9.62 -19.41 2.98
CA GLU A 45 9.76 -19.85 1.59
C GLU A 45 10.86 -19.09 0.85
N ALA A 46 10.88 -17.76 1.00
CA ALA A 46 11.89 -16.90 0.40
C ALA A 46 13.29 -17.17 0.97
N ALA A 47 13.41 -17.39 2.27
CA ALA A 47 14.67 -17.73 2.93
C ALA A 47 15.21 -19.07 2.41
N THR A 48 14.34 -20.09 2.30
CA THR A 48 14.71 -21.40 1.76
C THR A 48 15.21 -21.29 0.33
N LYS A 49 14.48 -20.56 -0.53
CA LYS A 49 14.84 -20.36 -1.94
C LYS A 49 16.18 -19.63 -2.13
N ASN A 50 16.52 -18.72 -1.22
CA ASN A 50 17.74 -17.91 -1.27
C ASN A 50 18.86 -18.45 -0.35
N ASN A 51 18.71 -19.64 0.23
CA ASN A 51 19.66 -20.25 1.18
C ASN A 51 20.01 -19.36 2.38
N ILE A 52 19.02 -18.61 2.89
CA ILE A 52 19.15 -17.75 4.07
C ILE A 52 18.81 -18.57 5.32
N GLN A 53 19.68 -18.49 6.33
CA GLN A 53 19.41 -19.08 7.65
C GLN A 53 18.50 -18.16 8.47
N LEU A 54 17.49 -18.75 9.10
CA LEU A 54 16.60 -18.09 10.04
C LEU A 54 16.93 -18.53 11.48
N PRO A 55 16.64 -17.70 12.50
CA PRO A 55 16.08 -16.35 12.39
C PRO A 55 17.09 -15.33 11.84
N VAL A 56 16.61 -14.32 11.11
CA VAL A 56 17.45 -13.16 10.77
C VAL A 56 17.64 -12.25 11.98
N LYS A 57 18.69 -11.41 11.97
CA LYS A 57 18.97 -10.47 13.06
C LYS A 57 17.92 -9.37 13.22
N GLY A 58 17.27 -8.97 12.13
CA GLY A 58 16.23 -7.94 12.18
C GLY A 58 15.30 -8.04 10.98
N LEU A 59 14.02 -7.74 11.22
CA LEU A 59 12.98 -7.67 10.23
C LEU A 59 12.33 -6.28 10.23
N GLY A 60 12.58 -5.51 9.18
CA GLY A 60 11.88 -4.24 8.94
C GLY A 60 10.69 -4.45 8.01
N LEU A 61 9.51 -4.00 8.42
CA LEU A 61 8.26 -4.09 7.66
C LEU A 61 7.74 -2.68 7.36
N GLY A 62 7.57 -2.38 6.07
CA GLY A 62 6.91 -1.18 5.59
C GLY A 62 5.57 -1.55 4.95
N LEU A 63 4.47 -1.53 5.72
CA LEU A 63 3.17 -2.00 5.24
C LEU A 63 2.20 -0.83 5.00
N SER A 64 1.33 -1.01 4.00
CA SER A 64 0.21 -0.08 3.75
C SER A 64 -0.75 -0.15 4.93
N GLY A 65 -1.15 1.00 5.47
CA GLY A 65 -2.06 1.10 6.61
C GLY A 65 -1.37 1.08 7.99
N ALA A 66 -0.05 0.87 8.05
CA ALA A 66 0.72 0.79 9.29
C ALA A 66 1.04 2.15 9.92
N GLU A 67 0.04 3.03 10.01
CA GLU A 67 0.18 4.39 10.54
C GLU A 67 -0.07 4.49 12.06
N GLY A 68 -0.79 3.52 12.64
CA GLY A 68 -1.15 3.52 14.05
C GLY A 68 -0.15 2.76 14.91
N GLU A 69 0.54 3.46 15.82
CA GLU A 69 1.54 2.83 16.72
C GLU A 69 0.98 1.66 17.53
N ARG A 70 -0.28 1.76 17.98
CA ARG A 70 -0.94 0.69 18.75
C ARG A 70 -1.10 -0.60 17.93
N ASP A 71 -1.61 -0.49 16.71
CA ASP A 71 -1.83 -1.66 15.86
C ASP A 71 -0.51 -2.24 15.38
N ASN A 72 0.49 -1.38 15.13
CA ASN A 72 1.84 -1.81 14.81
C ASN A 72 2.47 -2.61 15.96
N ALA A 73 2.29 -2.16 17.21
CA ALA A 73 2.78 -2.88 18.39
C ALA A 73 2.10 -4.26 18.54
N LEU A 74 0.77 -4.32 18.37
CA LEU A 74 0.03 -5.60 18.41
C LEU A 74 0.48 -6.55 17.29
N PHE A 75 0.75 -6.02 16.10
CA PHE A 75 1.26 -6.79 14.98
C PHE A 75 2.64 -7.41 15.29
N VAL A 76 3.58 -6.59 15.81
CA VAL A 76 4.92 -7.05 16.18
C VAL A 76 4.86 -8.07 17.31
N GLU A 77 4.04 -7.82 18.34
CA GLU A 77 3.83 -8.75 19.46
C GLU A 77 3.31 -10.12 18.97
N TYR A 78 2.29 -10.12 18.10
CA TYR A 78 1.74 -11.35 17.54
C TYR A 78 2.79 -12.10 16.72
N LEU A 79 3.57 -11.39 15.89
CA LEU A 79 4.66 -11.94 15.09
C LEU A 79 5.74 -12.58 15.96
N GLN A 80 6.22 -11.88 16.99
CA GLN A 80 7.25 -12.40 17.89
C GLN A 80 6.74 -13.61 18.68
N THR A 81 5.49 -13.58 19.14
CA THR A 81 4.89 -14.66 19.93
C THR A 81 4.69 -15.94 19.13
N HIS A 82 4.23 -15.84 17.86
CA HIS A 82 3.84 -17.01 17.06
C HIS A 82 4.88 -17.40 15.99
N HIS A 83 5.77 -16.48 15.63
CA HIS A 83 6.73 -16.62 14.53
C HIS A 83 8.13 -16.09 14.89
N GLY A 84 8.53 -16.16 16.16
CA GLY A 84 9.88 -15.77 16.61
C GLY A 84 11.02 -16.58 15.97
N ASP A 85 10.71 -17.62 15.19
CA ASP A 85 11.69 -18.37 14.39
C ASP A 85 12.17 -17.60 13.15
N ILE A 86 11.46 -16.56 12.71
CA ILE A 86 11.82 -15.83 11.48
C ILE A 86 12.80 -14.69 11.72
N ALA A 87 12.75 -14.03 12.88
CA ALA A 87 13.59 -12.88 13.20
C ALA A 87 13.77 -12.71 14.71
N GLU A 88 14.97 -12.28 15.14
CA GLU A 88 15.28 -11.94 16.54
C GLU A 88 14.58 -10.63 16.95
N GLU A 89 14.61 -9.63 16.07
CA GLU A 89 13.99 -8.32 16.27
C GLU A 89 13.08 -7.98 15.09
N ALA A 90 11.94 -7.33 15.35
CA ALA A 90 11.00 -6.91 14.32
C ALA A 90 10.51 -5.48 14.54
N PHE A 91 10.43 -4.73 13.46
CA PHE A 91 9.93 -3.35 13.45
C PHE A 91 8.93 -3.16 12.32
N LEU A 92 7.79 -2.53 12.63
CA LEU A 92 6.74 -2.23 11.68
C LEU A 92 6.47 -0.73 11.62
N THR A 93 6.47 -0.20 10.40
CA THR A 93 6.08 1.17 10.10
C THR A 93 5.29 1.24 8.78
N SER A 94 4.76 2.42 8.46
CA SER A 94 4.07 2.60 7.19
C SER A 94 5.03 2.48 6.01
N ASP A 95 4.53 1.95 4.90
CA ASP A 95 5.27 1.88 3.63
C ASP A 95 5.90 3.23 3.23
N SER A 96 5.20 4.32 3.52
CA SER A 96 5.63 5.69 3.24
C SER A 96 6.85 6.08 4.10
N VAL A 97 6.84 5.78 5.40
CA VAL A 97 7.98 6.04 6.28
C VAL A 97 9.17 5.15 5.94
N ALA A 98 8.92 3.86 5.67
CA ALA A 98 9.96 2.94 5.22
C ALA A 98 10.62 3.41 3.92
N THR A 99 9.82 3.96 2.98
CA THR A 99 10.33 4.53 1.72
C THR A 99 11.24 5.73 1.97
N VAL A 100 10.87 6.64 2.88
CA VAL A 100 11.72 7.79 3.23
C VAL A 100 13.02 7.33 3.87
N ALA A 101 12.96 6.39 4.81
CA ALA A 101 14.15 5.85 5.47
C ALA A 101 15.09 5.11 4.50
N ALA A 102 14.55 4.46 3.47
CA ALA A 102 15.35 3.81 2.43
C ALA A 102 16.00 4.80 1.45
N ALA A 103 15.38 5.96 1.22
CA ALA A 103 15.82 6.93 0.23
C ALA A 103 16.74 8.02 0.78
N PHE A 104 16.69 8.31 2.09
CA PHE A 104 17.37 9.46 2.68
C PHE A 104 18.05 9.12 4.01
N GLU A 105 19.32 9.52 4.16
CA GLU A 105 20.10 9.30 5.41
C GLU A 105 19.74 10.28 6.53
N HIS A 106 19.30 11.50 6.21
CA HIS A 106 19.05 12.59 7.16
C HIS A 106 17.58 13.03 7.22
N GLY A 107 16.66 12.12 6.88
CA GLY A 107 15.24 12.45 6.71
C GLY A 107 14.92 13.06 5.35
N GLY A 108 13.64 13.21 5.05
CA GLY A 108 13.16 13.60 3.73
C GLY A 108 11.64 13.67 3.62
N ILE A 109 11.16 14.00 2.43
CA ILE A 109 9.74 14.07 2.10
C ILE A 109 9.46 13.06 0.99
N VAL A 110 8.41 12.25 1.16
CA VAL A 110 7.86 11.41 0.10
C VAL A 110 6.44 11.85 -0.23
N LEU A 111 6.15 11.93 -1.52
CA LEU A 111 4.80 12.10 -2.06
C LEU A 111 4.47 10.89 -2.92
N ILE A 112 3.47 10.13 -2.49
CA ILE A 112 2.98 8.95 -3.19
C ILE A 112 1.70 9.33 -3.93
N ALA A 113 1.63 9.03 -5.22
CA ALA A 113 0.43 9.16 -6.06
C ALA A 113 0.30 7.90 -6.94
N GLY A 114 -0.35 6.88 -6.38
CA GLY A 114 -0.66 5.62 -7.05
C GLY A 114 -2.16 5.39 -7.06
N THR A 115 -2.62 4.20 -6.66
CA THR A 115 -4.06 3.93 -6.45
C THR A 115 -4.67 4.90 -5.43
N GLY A 116 -3.97 5.12 -4.31
CA GLY A 116 -4.22 6.18 -3.33
C GLY A 116 -3.10 7.22 -3.33
N SER A 117 -3.12 8.18 -2.40
CA SER A 117 -2.05 9.17 -2.29
C SER A 117 -1.78 9.63 -0.86
N SER A 118 -0.51 9.82 -0.54
CA SER A 118 -0.07 10.29 0.77
C SER A 118 1.19 11.15 0.65
N CYS A 119 1.37 12.07 1.61
CA CYS A 119 2.62 12.80 1.79
C CYS A 119 3.12 12.54 3.21
N ARG A 120 4.38 12.13 3.36
CA ARG A 120 5.03 11.93 4.65
C ARG A 120 6.38 12.65 4.69
N VAL A 121 6.69 13.21 5.85
CA VAL A 121 7.96 13.85 6.16
C VAL A 121 8.61 13.11 7.32
N LEU A 122 9.86 12.68 7.15
CA LEU A 122 10.71 12.19 8.24
C LEU A 122 11.74 13.29 8.54
N LEU A 123 11.77 13.77 9.77
CA LEU A 123 12.81 14.69 10.24
C LEU A 123 14.07 13.92 10.65
N GLU A 124 15.22 14.61 10.67
CA GLU A 124 16.49 14.03 11.11
C GLU A 124 16.45 13.52 12.56
N ASP A 125 15.60 14.10 13.40
CA ASP A 125 15.38 13.65 14.78
C ASP A 125 14.42 12.45 14.93
N GLY A 126 14.00 11.85 13.80
CA GLY A 126 13.13 10.68 13.75
C GLY A 126 11.63 10.97 13.83
N ARG A 127 11.21 12.23 14.02
CA ARG A 127 9.78 12.57 14.03
C ARG A 127 9.18 12.48 12.64
N VAL A 128 7.95 11.98 12.57
CA VAL A 128 7.19 11.82 11.33
C VAL A 128 5.98 12.76 11.30
N PHE A 129 5.77 13.46 10.18
CA PHE A 129 4.57 14.24 9.91
C PHE A 129 3.90 13.77 8.62
N GLY A 130 2.58 13.95 8.51
CA GLY A 130 1.82 13.48 7.35
C GLY A 130 0.68 14.40 6.94
N VAL A 131 0.43 14.44 5.64
CA VAL A 131 -0.76 15.06 5.02
C VAL A 131 -1.38 14.04 4.06
N GLY A 132 -2.71 13.93 4.06
CA GLY A 132 -3.42 12.93 3.25
C GLY A 132 -3.16 11.48 3.70
N GLY A 133 -3.50 10.52 2.85
CA GLY A 133 -3.51 9.09 3.22
C GLY A 133 -4.77 8.65 3.98
N TRP A 134 -5.82 9.48 4.00
CA TRP A 134 -7.11 9.16 4.64
C TRP A 134 -7.95 8.15 3.86
N GLY A 135 -7.43 7.63 2.76
CA GLY A 135 -8.13 6.72 1.86
C GLY A 135 -9.11 7.42 0.92
N HIS A 136 -9.62 6.64 -0.01
CA HIS A 136 -10.35 7.11 -1.19
C HIS A 136 -11.70 7.79 -0.92
N VAL A 137 -12.31 7.57 0.25
CA VAL A 137 -13.64 8.13 0.57
C VAL A 137 -13.58 9.62 0.90
N ILE A 138 -12.57 10.05 1.65
CA ILE A 138 -12.45 11.43 2.16
C ILE A 138 -11.12 12.09 1.82
N GLY A 139 -10.20 11.38 1.17
CA GLY A 139 -8.85 11.83 0.89
C GLY A 139 -8.36 11.41 -0.49
N ASP A 140 -7.10 10.99 -0.56
CA ASP A 140 -6.41 10.54 -1.78
C ASP A 140 -6.41 11.53 -2.96
N GLY A 141 -6.40 12.84 -2.67
CA GLY A 141 -6.31 13.88 -3.69
C GLY A 141 -5.09 13.72 -4.59
N GLY A 142 -5.30 13.64 -5.91
CA GLY A 142 -4.24 13.43 -6.90
C GLY A 142 -3.89 11.97 -7.17
N SER A 143 -4.53 11.02 -6.48
CA SER A 143 -4.42 9.59 -6.78
C SER A 143 -5.17 9.18 -8.05
N ALA A 144 -4.88 7.98 -8.56
CA ALA A 144 -5.62 7.39 -9.67
C ALA A 144 -7.11 7.21 -9.36
N PHE A 145 -7.46 6.81 -8.13
CA PHE A 145 -8.86 6.69 -7.72
C PHE A 145 -9.57 8.06 -7.76
N TRP A 146 -8.91 9.10 -7.24
CA TRP A 146 -9.47 10.45 -7.22
C TRP A 146 -9.65 11.03 -8.62
N ILE A 147 -8.72 10.77 -9.53
CA ILE A 147 -8.84 11.17 -10.94
C ILE A 147 -10.02 10.42 -11.59
N ALA A 148 -10.12 9.11 -11.40
CA ALA A 148 -11.16 8.29 -11.99
C ALA A 148 -12.56 8.70 -11.52
N ILE A 149 -12.78 8.88 -10.20
CA ILE A 149 -14.09 9.25 -9.66
C ILE A 149 -14.52 10.66 -10.11
N LYS A 150 -13.55 11.59 -10.25
CA LYS A 150 -13.82 12.92 -10.79
C LYS A 150 -14.20 12.87 -12.27
N ALA A 151 -13.51 12.06 -13.07
CA ALA A 151 -13.81 11.89 -14.48
C ALA A 151 -15.22 11.29 -14.68
N ILE A 152 -15.58 10.27 -13.88
CA ILE A 152 -16.92 9.68 -13.90
C ILE A 152 -17.97 10.73 -13.50
N ARG A 153 -17.74 11.45 -12.41
CA ARG A 153 -18.67 12.49 -11.94
C ARG A 153 -18.89 13.59 -12.98
N LEU A 154 -17.83 14.05 -13.65
CA LEU A 154 -17.93 15.04 -14.72
C LEU A 154 -18.85 14.57 -15.85
N LEU A 155 -18.82 13.29 -16.22
CA LEU A 155 -19.72 12.74 -17.24
C LEU A 155 -21.19 12.79 -16.81
N PHE A 156 -21.48 12.45 -15.55
CA PHE A 156 -22.84 12.52 -15.02
C PHE A 156 -23.32 13.97 -14.88
N ASP A 157 -22.46 14.86 -14.37
CA ASP A 157 -22.79 16.28 -14.23
C ASP A 157 -22.99 16.95 -15.62
N GLU A 158 -22.27 16.49 -16.67
CA GLU A 158 -22.51 16.88 -18.07
C GLU A 158 -23.86 16.36 -18.59
N ASP A 159 -24.16 15.07 -18.39
CA ASP A 159 -25.41 14.44 -18.86
C ASP A 159 -26.65 15.05 -18.18
N ASP A 160 -26.54 15.41 -16.90
CA ASP A 160 -27.59 16.08 -16.12
C ASP A 160 -27.66 17.60 -16.38
N GLY A 161 -26.74 18.15 -17.19
CA GLY A 161 -26.67 19.59 -17.50
C GLY A 161 -26.23 20.47 -16.33
N MET A 162 -25.62 19.89 -15.30
CA MET A 162 -25.11 20.54 -14.09
C MET A 162 -23.74 21.21 -14.32
N GLU A 163 -22.93 20.66 -15.22
CA GLU A 163 -21.62 21.18 -15.61
C GLU A 163 -21.46 21.15 -17.13
N THR A 164 -20.80 22.17 -17.71
CA THR A 164 -20.40 22.14 -19.12
C THR A 164 -18.88 22.01 -19.18
N PRO A 165 -18.33 20.84 -19.55
CA PRO A 165 -16.90 20.62 -19.62
C PRO A 165 -16.21 21.61 -20.57
N HIS A 166 -15.02 22.07 -20.20
CA HIS A 166 -14.22 22.94 -21.08
C HIS A 166 -13.68 22.22 -22.32
N GLU A 167 -13.45 20.91 -22.20
CA GLU A 167 -12.88 20.04 -23.23
C GLU A 167 -13.81 18.85 -23.50
N SER A 168 -13.66 18.21 -24.65
CA SER A 168 -14.48 17.03 -25.00
C SER A 168 -14.29 15.88 -24.01
N THR A 169 -15.41 15.31 -23.57
CA THR A 169 -15.46 14.14 -22.67
C THR A 169 -15.55 12.79 -23.40
N GLU A 170 -15.56 12.80 -24.75
CA GLU A 170 -15.77 11.60 -25.57
C GLU A 170 -14.80 10.45 -25.27
N LEU A 171 -13.52 10.77 -25.03
CA LEU A 171 -12.51 9.76 -24.71
C LEU A 171 -12.82 9.07 -23.38
N ILE A 172 -13.14 9.85 -22.35
CA ILE A 172 -13.46 9.32 -21.02
C ILE A 172 -14.72 8.47 -21.11
N ARG A 173 -15.75 8.95 -21.81
CA ARG A 173 -17.01 8.22 -22.04
C ARG A 173 -16.76 6.90 -22.77
N ARG A 174 -15.92 6.89 -23.81
CA ARG A 174 -15.54 5.67 -24.53
C ARG A 174 -14.83 4.67 -23.63
N LEU A 175 -13.86 5.10 -22.83
CA LEU A 175 -13.11 4.23 -21.91
C LEU A 175 -14.04 3.64 -20.84
N LEU A 176 -14.90 4.46 -20.24
CA LEU A 176 -15.87 4.00 -19.25
C LEU A 176 -16.83 2.95 -19.83
N LEU A 177 -17.35 3.18 -21.05
CA LEU A 177 -18.26 2.24 -21.71
C LEU A 177 -17.56 0.95 -22.14
N GLN A 178 -16.27 0.98 -22.50
CA GLN A 178 -15.50 -0.24 -22.79
C GLN A 178 -15.40 -1.13 -21.54
N ASP A 179 -15.09 -0.56 -20.39
CA ASP A 179 -14.99 -1.32 -19.14
C ASP A 179 -16.37 -1.81 -18.65
N LEU A 180 -17.42 -0.98 -18.77
CA LEU A 180 -18.80 -1.33 -18.42
C LEU A 180 -19.47 -2.30 -19.40
N SER A 181 -18.94 -2.44 -20.62
CA SER A 181 -19.42 -3.42 -21.61
C SER A 181 -18.98 -4.86 -21.30
N THR A 182 -18.15 -5.05 -20.27
CA THR A 182 -18.01 -6.33 -19.57
C THR A 182 -19.30 -6.56 -18.76
N PRO A 183 -20.07 -7.63 -19.02
CA PRO A 183 -21.53 -7.57 -18.93
C PRO A 183 -22.07 -7.39 -17.51
N PHE A 184 -22.54 -6.18 -17.19
CA PHE A 184 -23.72 -5.96 -16.34
C PHE A 184 -24.97 -6.35 -17.14
N ARG A 185 -25.10 -7.61 -17.56
CA ARG A 185 -26.36 -8.09 -18.14
C ARG A 185 -27.36 -8.35 -17.02
N ASP A 186 -28.52 -7.74 -17.19
CA ASP A 186 -29.80 -8.04 -16.54
C ASP A 186 -30.00 -7.53 -15.11
N ARG A 187 -30.21 -6.21 -14.99
CA ARG A 187 -31.36 -5.71 -14.22
C ARG A 187 -32.14 -4.72 -15.06
N GLY A 188 -33.18 -5.23 -15.70
CA GLY A 188 -34.20 -4.39 -16.31
C GLY A 188 -34.85 -3.53 -15.22
N TYR A 189 -34.82 -2.22 -15.43
CA TYR A 189 -35.80 -1.33 -14.85
C TYR A 189 -36.90 -1.14 -15.88
N LEU A 190 -38.09 -1.54 -15.46
CA LEU A 190 -39.36 -1.58 -16.17
C LEU A 190 -39.82 -0.16 -16.56
N GLU A 191 -40.36 -0.03 -17.77
CA GLU A 191 -41.42 0.93 -18.09
C GLU A 191 -42.70 0.61 -17.30
#